data_AF-A0A2M9HLW4-F1
#
_entry.id   AF-A0A2M9HLW4-F1
#
_cell.length_a   1.000
_cell.length_b   1.000
_cell.length_c   1.000
_cell.angle_alpha   90.00
_cell.angle_beta   90.00
_cell.angle_gamma   90.00
#
_symmetry.space_group_name_H-M   'P 1'
#
loop_
_entity.id
_entity.type
_entity.pdbx_description
1 polymer ?
#
loop_
_entity_poly.entity_id
_entity_poly.type
_entity_poly.pdbx_seq_one_letter_code
_entity_poly.pdbx_strand_id
1 'polypeptide(L)'
;MTEYSDEILDSSAMSSTDRNGRPIPVTIPIALAPGITVVYTTRLGGLSTGDYGNLNLGGKSGDDPEAVLSNRIALSEAIGAPLSLVSQVHSGIAIDIDEPGHESNTDFGFDASGTHGEEPVAAIEADGQVTSRRDVALGMFAADCLPVLMADPETGIIGAVHCGRRGLERGVIGATVELMQRKGADPSRIIATLGPRICGDCYEVGDEIADTFIKRFPLTKTQTRFGGAGIDIAEAAMIDLAFAGVHQVVDSMPRVHAATEYLEEDAELAELCRTDGEGPAELAERIGSISHSMCTLENPLWYSHRRAALAGKAYEGRLLALIVRH
;
A
#
# COMPACT_ATOMS: atom_id res chain seq x y z
N MET A 1 16.38 -16.70 38.69
CA MET A 1 15.51 -15.53 38.46
C MET A 1 16.32 -14.57 37.63
N THR A 2 16.12 -14.58 36.32
CA THR A 2 16.65 -13.55 35.43
C THR A 2 15.85 -12.28 35.71
N GLU A 3 16.53 -11.25 36.19
CA GLU A 3 15.99 -9.91 36.34
C GLU A 3 15.53 -9.43 34.97
N TYR A 4 14.22 -9.24 34.80
CA TYR A 4 13.70 -8.46 33.69
C TYR A 4 14.00 -7.00 34.02
N SER A 5 14.71 -6.32 33.12
CA SER A 5 14.85 -4.87 33.17
C SER A 5 13.48 -4.25 32.95
N ASP A 6 12.98 -3.50 33.94
CA ASP A 6 11.78 -2.65 33.86
C ASP A 6 12.06 -1.34 33.09
N GLU A 7 13.17 -1.23 32.36
CA GLU A 7 13.36 -0.12 31.43
C GLU A 7 12.29 -0.22 30.34
N ILE A 8 11.28 0.65 30.45
CA ILE A 8 10.43 1.03 29.33
C ILE A 8 11.40 1.57 28.27
N LEU A 9 11.74 0.72 27.30
CA LEU A 9 12.46 1.14 26.11
C LEU A 9 11.63 2.25 25.48
N ASP A 10 12.18 3.46 25.50
CA ASP A 10 11.62 4.57 24.76
C ASP A 10 11.79 4.27 23.26
N SER A 11 10.81 3.57 22.72
CA SER A 11 10.72 3.17 21.33
C SER A 11 10.60 4.36 20.38
N SER A 12 10.28 5.56 20.88
CA SER A 12 10.22 6.79 20.08
C SER A 12 11.60 7.33 19.68
N ALA A 13 12.68 6.77 20.26
CA ALA A 13 14.07 7.15 19.98
C ALA A 13 14.82 6.15 19.08
N MET A 14 14.12 5.21 18.43
CA MET A 14 14.76 4.26 17.52
C MET A 14 15.26 4.98 16.26
N SER A 15 16.54 4.80 15.94
CA SER A 15 17.10 5.33 14.69
C SER A 15 16.37 4.74 13.49
N SER A 16 16.12 5.56 12.47
CA SER A 16 15.59 5.15 11.16
C SER A 16 16.58 4.27 10.37
N THR A 17 17.78 4.05 10.91
CA THR A 17 18.81 3.18 10.35
C THR A 17 19.39 2.21 11.38
N ASP A 18 19.86 1.05 10.92
CA ASP A 18 20.60 0.10 11.73
C ASP A 18 22.03 0.59 12.03
N ARG A 19 22.80 -0.22 12.77
CA ARG A 19 24.20 0.10 13.13
C ARG A 19 25.14 0.24 11.92
N ASN A 20 24.73 -0.24 10.75
CA ASN A 20 25.47 -0.17 9.50
C ASN A 20 24.94 0.93 8.57
N GLY A 21 23.97 1.75 9.03
CA GLY A 21 23.34 2.79 8.23
C GLY A 21 22.27 2.28 7.25
N ARG A 22 21.83 1.02 7.36
CA ARG A 22 20.75 0.47 6.52
C ARG A 22 19.40 0.97 7.02
N PRO A 23 18.46 1.35 6.15
CA PRO A 23 17.13 1.80 6.58
C PRO A 23 16.40 0.72 7.38
N ILE A 24 15.59 1.13 8.36
CA ILE A 24 14.70 0.26 9.13
C ILE A 24 13.25 0.66 8.81
N PRO A 25 12.61 0.04 7.81
CA PRO A 25 11.26 0.38 7.40
C PRO A 25 10.25 0.28 8.54
N VAL A 26 9.51 1.37 8.79
CA VAL A 26 8.38 1.33 9.73
C VAL A 26 7.17 0.73 9.01
N THR A 27 6.74 -0.44 9.48
CA THR A 27 5.68 -1.23 8.86
C THR A 27 4.55 -1.55 9.85
N ILE A 28 3.35 -1.73 9.31
CA ILE A 28 2.15 -2.06 10.07
C ILE A 28 1.68 -3.46 9.62
N PRO A 29 2.03 -4.52 10.37
CA PRO A 29 1.62 -5.88 10.04
C PRO A 29 0.19 -6.15 10.50
N ILE A 30 -0.56 -6.83 9.64
CA ILE A 30 -1.92 -7.34 9.84
C ILE A 30 -1.89 -8.86 9.68
N ALA A 31 -2.26 -9.59 10.73
CA ALA A 31 -2.47 -11.03 10.60
C ALA A 31 -3.78 -11.29 9.87
N LEU A 32 -3.71 -11.61 8.57
CA LEU A 32 -4.89 -11.82 7.73
C LEU A 32 -5.50 -13.21 7.97
N ALA A 33 -4.64 -14.23 8.05
CA ALA A 33 -5.00 -15.62 8.32
C ALA A 33 -3.79 -16.36 8.92
N PRO A 34 -3.94 -17.59 9.46
CA PRO A 34 -2.80 -18.36 9.97
C PRO A 34 -1.69 -18.51 8.92
N GLY A 35 -0.49 -18.02 9.24
CA GLY A 35 0.66 -18.06 8.35
C GLY A 35 0.62 -17.07 7.18
N ILE A 36 -0.36 -16.17 7.13
CA ILE A 36 -0.51 -15.16 6.07
C ILE A 36 -0.57 -13.77 6.68
N THR A 37 0.41 -12.95 6.34
CA THR A 37 0.58 -11.60 6.86
C THR A 37 0.41 -10.59 5.74
N VAL A 38 -0.40 -9.56 6.01
CA VAL A 38 -0.43 -8.34 5.20
C VAL A 38 0.43 -7.29 5.88
N VAL A 39 1.16 -6.50 5.11
CA VAL A 39 2.00 -5.43 5.64
C VAL A 39 1.75 -4.13 4.87
N TYR A 40 1.48 -3.05 5.60
CA TYR A 40 1.49 -1.70 5.04
C TYR A 40 2.76 -0.99 5.43
N THR A 41 3.44 -0.42 4.45
CA THR A 41 4.61 0.45 4.69
C THR A 41 4.14 1.87 4.94
N THR A 42 4.84 2.59 5.82
CA THR A 42 4.64 4.02 6.06
C THR A 42 5.69 4.83 5.28
N ARG A 43 5.71 6.16 5.45
CA ARG A 43 6.77 7.03 4.93
C ARG A 43 8.09 6.95 5.73
N LEU A 44 8.10 6.31 6.89
CA LEU A 44 9.20 6.36 7.86
C LEU A 44 10.20 5.22 7.68
N GLY A 45 11.44 5.45 8.08
CA GLY A 45 12.47 4.41 8.13
C GLY A 45 13.15 4.13 6.78
N GLY A 46 13.32 5.16 5.94
CA GLY A 46 13.94 5.05 4.62
C GLY A 46 15.05 6.10 4.38
N LEU A 47 15.66 6.05 3.19
CA LEU A 47 16.79 6.91 2.81
C LEU A 47 16.45 8.00 1.79
N SER A 48 15.25 8.00 1.21
CA SER A 48 14.84 9.04 0.26
C SER A 48 14.72 10.39 0.95
N THR A 49 14.78 11.48 0.19
CA THR A 49 14.75 12.85 0.74
C THR A 49 13.77 13.75 -0.03
N GLY A 50 13.52 14.95 0.49
CA GLY A 50 12.65 15.93 -0.14
C GLY A 50 11.22 15.41 -0.34
N ASP A 51 10.66 15.61 -1.53
CA ASP A 51 9.28 15.17 -1.86
C ASP A 51 9.08 13.64 -1.81
N TYR A 52 10.16 12.87 -1.78
CA TYR A 52 10.14 11.42 -1.62
C TYR A 52 10.41 10.96 -0.18
N GLY A 53 10.70 11.86 0.76
CA GLY A 53 11.10 11.50 2.12
C GLY A 53 10.08 10.57 2.82
N ASN A 54 10.47 9.46 3.47
CA ASN A 54 11.80 8.83 3.58
C ASN A 54 11.82 7.43 2.96
N LEU A 55 10.83 6.59 3.24
CA LEU A 55 10.70 5.23 2.71
C LEU A 55 9.92 5.21 1.38
N ASN A 56 10.44 5.90 0.35
CA ASN A 56 9.86 5.77 -0.98
C ASN A 56 10.28 4.45 -1.63
N LEU A 57 9.29 3.68 -2.08
CA LEU A 57 9.49 2.37 -2.70
C LEU A 57 9.26 2.43 -4.22
N GLY A 58 8.73 3.53 -4.76
CA GLY A 58 8.45 3.71 -6.17
C GLY A 58 9.60 4.40 -6.92
N GLY A 59 10.14 3.75 -7.96
CA GLY A 59 11.26 4.28 -8.73
C GLY A 59 10.90 4.96 -10.06
N LYS A 60 9.62 4.97 -10.46
CA LYS A 60 9.18 5.56 -11.74
C LYS A 60 9.12 7.09 -11.73
N SER A 61 8.94 7.69 -10.56
CA SER A 61 8.72 9.15 -10.41
C SER A 61 10.03 9.96 -10.51
N GLY A 62 11.19 9.29 -10.45
CA GLY A 62 12.49 9.95 -10.56
C GLY A 62 13.17 10.28 -9.23
N ASP A 63 12.88 9.51 -8.17
CA ASP A 63 13.69 9.51 -6.95
C ASP A 63 15.10 8.95 -7.21
N ASP A 64 16.01 9.13 -6.25
CA ASP A 64 17.36 8.55 -6.29
C ASP A 64 17.29 7.00 -6.38
N PRO A 65 17.81 6.39 -7.47
CA PRO A 65 17.79 4.94 -7.64
C PRO A 65 18.47 4.18 -6.49
N GLU A 66 19.53 4.72 -5.89
CA GLU A 66 20.24 4.07 -4.78
C GLU A 66 19.40 4.08 -3.50
N ALA A 67 18.69 5.18 -3.23
CA ALA A 67 17.77 5.27 -2.10
C ALA A 67 16.59 4.29 -2.26
N VAL A 68 15.96 4.26 -3.45
CA VAL A 68 14.85 3.34 -3.74
C VAL A 68 15.30 1.88 -3.64
N LEU A 69 16.48 1.53 -4.19
CA LEU A 69 17.05 0.19 -4.09
C LEU A 69 17.27 -0.20 -2.63
N SER A 70 17.90 0.68 -1.84
CA SER A 70 18.18 0.45 -0.43
C SER A 70 16.90 0.27 0.40
N ASN A 71 15.88 1.09 0.15
CA ASN A 71 14.57 0.97 0.79
C ASN A 71 13.90 -0.38 0.48
N ARG A 72 13.99 -0.85 -0.76
CA ARG A 72 13.41 -2.15 -1.17
C ARG A 72 14.17 -3.35 -0.61
N ILE A 73 15.50 -3.29 -0.55
CA ILE A 73 16.32 -4.32 0.10
C ILE A 73 15.96 -4.41 1.58
N ALA A 74 15.94 -3.28 2.29
CA ALA A 74 15.60 -3.27 3.71
C ALA A 74 14.16 -3.74 3.96
N LEU A 75 13.22 -3.40 3.09
CA LEU A 75 11.85 -3.91 3.20
C LEU A 75 11.80 -5.43 2.99
N SER A 76 12.49 -5.97 1.97
CA SER A 76 12.59 -7.41 1.74
C SER A 76 13.17 -8.15 2.95
N GLU A 77 14.24 -7.62 3.54
CA GLU A 77 14.85 -8.13 4.78
C GLU A 77 13.86 -8.08 5.97
N ALA A 78 13.14 -6.97 6.14
CA ALA A 78 12.18 -6.78 7.23
C ALA A 78 10.94 -7.69 7.12
N ILE A 79 10.46 -7.95 5.89
CA ILE A 79 9.38 -8.90 5.62
C ILE A 79 9.87 -10.36 5.73
N GLY A 80 11.17 -10.59 5.53
CA GLY A 80 11.77 -11.93 5.50
C GLY A 80 11.40 -12.71 4.24
N ALA A 81 11.07 -12.01 3.14
CA ALA A 81 10.76 -12.63 1.85
C ALA A 81 11.08 -11.70 0.67
N PRO A 82 11.58 -12.25 -0.46
CA PRO A 82 11.69 -11.54 -1.74
C PRO A 82 10.39 -10.82 -2.14
N LEU A 83 10.50 -9.65 -2.74
CA LEU A 83 9.37 -8.85 -3.23
C LEU A 83 9.03 -9.23 -4.68
N SER A 84 7.75 -9.12 -5.03
CA SER A 84 7.27 -9.18 -6.42
C SER A 84 6.54 -7.89 -6.78
N LEU A 85 7.11 -7.14 -7.72
CA LEU A 85 6.68 -5.79 -8.09
C LEU A 85 6.40 -5.72 -9.59
N VAL A 86 5.27 -5.09 -9.96
CA VAL A 86 4.81 -4.97 -11.35
C VAL A 86 4.63 -3.52 -11.77
N SER A 87 4.56 -3.28 -13.08
CA SER A 87 4.31 -1.97 -13.65
C SER A 87 2.81 -1.67 -13.61
N GLN A 88 2.37 -1.01 -12.54
CA GLN A 88 0.96 -0.59 -12.41
C GLN A 88 0.59 0.48 -13.45
N VAL A 89 -0.50 0.24 -14.18
CA VAL A 89 -0.99 1.10 -15.28
C VAL A 89 -2.50 1.36 -15.20
N HIS A 90 -3.12 1.06 -14.05
CA HIS A 90 -4.56 1.19 -13.80
C HIS A 90 -5.41 0.34 -14.78
N SER A 91 -4.92 -0.82 -15.16
CA SER A 91 -5.57 -1.85 -15.98
C SER A 91 -6.60 -2.67 -15.19
N GLY A 92 -7.29 -3.58 -15.90
CA GLY A 92 -8.05 -4.68 -15.31
C GLY A 92 -7.27 -6.01 -15.33
N ILE A 93 -5.95 -5.97 -15.48
CA ILE A 93 -5.11 -7.15 -15.72
C ILE A 93 -4.50 -7.62 -14.40
N ALA A 94 -4.61 -8.93 -14.15
CA ALA A 94 -3.90 -9.63 -13.08
C ALA A 94 -2.98 -10.71 -13.67
N ILE A 95 -1.80 -10.90 -13.08
CA ILE A 95 -0.81 -11.88 -13.54
C ILE A 95 -0.54 -12.97 -12.49
N ASP A 96 -0.14 -14.14 -12.96
CA ASP A 96 0.33 -15.23 -12.12
C ASP A 96 1.86 -15.17 -12.04
N ILE A 97 2.40 -14.85 -10.87
CA ILE A 97 3.85 -14.70 -10.71
C ILE A 97 4.56 -16.05 -10.59
N ASP A 98 3.84 -17.17 -10.72
CA ASP A 98 4.43 -18.51 -10.78
C ASP A 98 4.69 -18.96 -12.23
N GLU A 99 4.24 -18.19 -13.23
CA GLU A 99 4.54 -18.45 -14.63
C GLU A 99 6.04 -18.25 -14.94
N PRO A 100 6.61 -19.02 -15.89
CA PRO A 100 8.01 -18.86 -16.30
C PRO A 100 8.31 -17.43 -16.77
N GLY A 101 9.48 -16.90 -16.38
CA GLY A 101 9.87 -15.52 -16.68
C GLY A 101 9.61 -14.51 -15.55
N HIS A 102 9.02 -14.95 -14.43
CA HIS A 102 8.80 -14.14 -13.21
C HIS A 102 9.78 -14.52 -12.08
N GLU A 103 11.02 -14.86 -12.43
CA GLU A 103 12.08 -15.21 -11.47
C GLU A 103 12.80 -13.97 -10.91
N SER A 104 13.43 -14.11 -9.73
CA SER A 104 14.20 -13.04 -9.10
C SER A 104 15.25 -12.45 -10.03
N ASN A 105 15.26 -11.12 -10.17
CA ASN A 105 16.15 -10.37 -11.06
C ASN A 105 16.86 -9.19 -10.37
N THR A 106 16.60 -9.00 -9.07
CA THR A 106 17.23 -8.01 -8.20
C THR A 106 17.58 -8.63 -6.85
N ASP A 107 18.37 -7.92 -6.04
CA ASP A 107 18.76 -8.36 -4.69
C ASP A 107 17.57 -8.48 -3.72
N PHE A 108 16.49 -7.74 -3.97
CA PHE A 108 15.29 -7.78 -3.14
C PHE A 108 14.21 -8.72 -3.67
N GLY A 109 14.33 -9.26 -4.89
CA GLY A 109 13.35 -10.17 -5.50
C GLY A 109 13.11 -9.96 -7.00
N PHE A 110 11.85 -10.08 -7.40
CA PHE A 110 11.38 -9.85 -8.76
C PHE A 110 10.87 -8.41 -8.94
N ASP A 111 11.54 -7.65 -9.79
CA ASP A 111 11.14 -6.31 -10.19
C ASP A 111 10.84 -6.23 -11.69
N ALA A 112 9.55 -6.14 -12.01
CA ALA A 112 9.05 -5.78 -13.33
C ALA A 112 8.30 -4.44 -13.30
N SER A 113 8.58 -3.61 -12.29
CA SER A 113 7.94 -2.31 -12.12
C SER A 113 8.39 -1.28 -13.14
N GLY A 114 9.49 -1.49 -13.86
CA GLY A 114 10.04 -0.48 -14.77
C GLY A 114 10.71 0.69 -14.03
N THR A 115 11.26 0.42 -12.84
CA THR A 115 12.16 1.35 -12.15
C THR A 115 13.41 1.57 -13.00
N HIS A 116 13.85 2.82 -13.13
CA HIS A 116 14.99 3.17 -13.97
C HIS A 116 16.28 2.59 -13.39
N GLY A 117 16.96 1.73 -14.16
CA GLY A 117 18.26 1.12 -13.86
C GLY A 117 19.08 0.91 -15.14
N GLU A 118 20.34 0.50 -15.01
CA GLU A 118 21.31 0.45 -16.12
C GLU A 118 20.94 -0.52 -17.27
N GLU A 119 20.06 -1.51 -17.02
CA GLU A 119 19.49 -2.36 -18.07
C GLU A 119 17.96 -2.42 -17.97
N PRO A 120 17.20 -2.28 -19.08
CA PRO A 120 15.76 -2.36 -19.03
C PRO A 120 15.32 -3.82 -18.86
N VAL A 121 14.98 -4.20 -17.63
CA VAL A 121 14.07 -5.33 -17.43
C VAL A 121 12.75 -4.97 -18.13
N ALA A 122 12.19 -5.90 -18.92
CA ALA A 122 10.90 -5.70 -19.54
C ALA A 122 9.83 -5.47 -18.45
N ALA A 123 9.29 -4.26 -18.39
CA ALA A 123 8.22 -3.92 -17.46
C ALA A 123 6.98 -4.77 -17.76
N ILE A 124 6.41 -5.41 -16.74
CA ILE A 124 5.20 -6.21 -16.88
C ILE A 124 4.03 -5.36 -16.40
N GLU A 125 3.17 -4.97 -17.33
CA GLU A 125 2.00 -4.16 -17.04
C GLU A 125 0.89 -5.00 -16.41
N ALA A 126 0.58 -4.72 -15.15
CA ALA A 126 -0.47 -5.38 -14.40
C ALA A 126 -0.89 -4.55 -13.19
N ASP A 127 -2.11 -4.76 -12.72
CA ASP A 127 -2.64 -4.15 -11.49
C ASP A 127 -3.17 -5.20 -10.51
N GLY A 128 -2.94 -6.48 -10.80
CA GLY A 128 -3.18 -7.61 -9.91
C GLY A 128 -2.04 -8.62 -10.01
N GLN A 129 -1.72 -9.28 -8.90
CA GLN A 129 -0.74 -10.37 -8.82
C GLN A 129 -1.34 -11.52 -8.02
N VAL A 130 -1.04 -12.76 -8.40
CA VAL A 130 -1.42 -13.98 -7.67
C VAL A 130 -0.25 -14.94 -7.60
N THR A 131 -0.10 -15.65 -6.48
CA THR A 131 0.89 -16.73 -6.33
C THR A 131 0.39 -17.84 -5.42
N SER A 132 0.96 -19.03 -5.64
CA SER A 132 0.85 -20.19 -4.77
C SER A 132 2.17 -20.53 -4.05
N ARG A 133 3.16 -19.63 -4.09
CA ARG A 133 4.48 -19.79 -3.44
C ARG A 133 4.49 -19.33 -1.97
N ARG A 134 5.48 -19.76 -1.18
CA ARG A 134 5.63 -19.48 0.28
C ARG A 134 6.80 -18.53 0.60
N ASP A 135 7.48 -18.06 -0.42
CA ASP A 135 8.78 -17.41 -0.34
C ASP A 135 8.78 -16.08 -1.12
N VAL A 136 7.61 -15.48 -1.30
CA VAL A 136 7.47 -14.22 -2.03
C VAL A 136 6.38 -13.35 -1.42
N ALA A 137 6.65 -12.06 -1.30
CA ALA A 137 5.70 -11.03 -0.92
C ALA A 137 5.18 -10.31 -2.17
N LEU A 138 3.86 -10.39 -2.42
CA LEU A 138 3.23 -9.63 -3.50
C LEU A 138 3.06 -8.19 -3.06
N GLY A 139 3.73 -7.24 -3.74
CA GLY A 139 3.66 -5.82 -3.42
C GLY A 139 2.82 -5.02 -4.42
N MET A 140 1.97 -4.13 -3.92
CA MET A 140 1.24 -3.14 -4.71
C MET A 140 1.55 -1.73 -4.24
N PHE A 141 2.03 -0.89 -5.14
CA PHE A 141 2.30 0.52 -4.88
C PHE A 141 0.99 1.29 -4.70
N ALA A 142 0.98 2.23 -3.75
CA ALA A 142 -0.13 3.14 -3.56
C ALA A 142 0.34 4.55 -3.17
N ALA A 143 -0.47 5.51 -3.58
CA ALA A 143 -0.55 6.86 -3.05
C ALA A 143 -1.97 7.31 -3.44
N ASP A 144 -2.92 7.13 -2.53
CA ASP A 144 -4.39 7.27 -2.70
C ASP A 144 -5.15 6.10 -3.33
N CYS A 145 -4.63 5.43 -4.35
CA CYS A 145 -5.33 4.26 -4.89
C CYS A 145 -5.41 3.13 -3.85
N LEU A 146 -6.48 2.33 -3.89
CA LEU A 146 -6.76 1.32 -2.88
C LEU A 146 -6.00 0.02 -3.15
N PRO A 147 -5.12 -0.46 -2.26
CA PRO A 147 -4.63 -1.81 -2.33
C PRO A 147 -5.63 -2.81 -1.70
N VAL A 148 -5.94 -3.89 -2.41
CA VAL A 148 -6.77 -5.01 -1.90
C VAL A 148 -5.92 -6.27 -1.82
N LEU A 149 -5.83 -6.87 -0.65
CA LEU A 149 -4.97 -8.02 -0.36
C LEU A 149 -5.86 -9.19 0.01
N MET A 150 -5.64 -10.36 -0.59
CA MET A 150 -6.55 -11.49 -0.54
C MET A 150 -5.79 -12.80 -0.30
N ALA A 151 -6.40 -13.71 0.45
CA ALA A 151 -5.87 -15.06 0.64
C ALA A 151 -6.98 -16.09 0.75
N ASP A 152 -6.79 -17.27 0.15
CA ASP A 152 -7.52 -18.48 0.55
C ASP A 152 -6.66 -19.21 1.60
N PRO A 153 -7.08 -19.29 2.88
CA PRO A 153 -6.28 -19.86 3.95
C PRO A 153 -6.10 -21.39 3.83
N GLU A 154 -6.99 -22.10 3.11
CA GLU A 154 -6.92 -23.56 2.97
C GLU A 154 -5.89 -23.96 1.91
N THR A 155 -5.87 -23.26 0.78
CA THR A 155 -4.89 -23.50 -0.30
C THR A 155 -3.60 -22.70 -0.09
N GLY A 156 -3.68 -21.63 0.68
CA GLY A 156 -2.64 -20.63 0.89
C GLY A 156 -2.29 -19.84 -0.37
N ILE A 157 -3.19 -19.76 -1.35
CA ILE A 157 -3.05 -18.88 -2.51
C ILE A 157 -3.28 -17.45 -2.04
N ILE A 158 -2.35 -16.56 -2.37
CA ILE A 158 -2.45 -15.14 -2.04
C ILE A 158 -2.56 -14.31 -3.33
N GLY A 159 -3.27 -13.20 -3.24
CA GLY A 159 -3.43 -12.21 -4.30
C GLY A 159 -3.31 -10.79 -3.75
N ALA A 160 -2.77 -9.90 -4.56
CA ALA A 160 -2.68 -8.47 -4.27
C ALA A 160 -3.17 -7.68 -5.47
N VAL A 161 -3.85 -6.57 -5.24
CA VAL A 161 -4.50 -5.77 -6.29
C VAL A 161 -4.33 -4.28 -6.02
N HIS A 162 -4.00 -3.53 -7.05
CA HIS A 162 -4.03 -2.07 -7.07
C HIS A 162 -5.35 -1.59 -7.70
N CYS A 163 -6.22 -1.05 -6.86
CA CYS A 163 -7.56 -0.59 -7.20
C CYS A 163 -7.63 0.94 -7.21
N GLY A 164 -7.12 1.56 -8.27
CA GLY A 164 -7.53 2.92 -8.63
C GLY A 164 -8.93 2.94 -9.25
N ARG A 165 -9.54 4.13 -9.39
CA ARG A 165 -10.87 4.29 -10.01
C ARG A 165 -11.00 3.55 -11.35
N ARG A 166 -10.01 3.72 -12.25
CA ARG A 166 -10.01 3.07 -13.56
C ARG A 166 -9.84 1.54 -13.48
N GLY A 167 -9.07 1.04 -12.52
CA GLY A 167 -8.88 -0.40 -12.32
C GLY A 167 -10.18 -1.07 -11.85
N LEU A 168 -10.89 -0.43 -10.92
CA LEU A 168 -12.23 -0.85 -10.49
C LEU A 168 -13.24 -0.84 -11.65
N GLU A 169 -13.30 0.24 -12.43
CA GLU A 169 -14.15 0.32 -13.63
C GLU A 169 -13.86 -0.82 -14.64
N ARG A 170 -12.60 -1.31 -14.67
CA ARG A 170 -12.11 -2.40 -15.53
C ARG A 170 -12.21 -3.79 -14.89
N GLY A 171 -12.66 -3.91 -13.65
CA GLY A 171 -12.91 -5.20 -12.98
C GLY A 171 -11.65 -5.93 -12.47
N VAL A 172 -10.60 -5.20 -12.08
CA VAL A 172 -9.31 -5.78 -11.66
C VAL A 172 -9.43 -6.76 -10.48
N ILE A 173 -10.36 -6.53 -9.54
CA ILE A 173 -10.61 -7.44 -8.41
C ILE A 173 -11.13 -8.79 -8.92
N GLY A 174 -12.15 -8.77 -9.78
CA GLY A 174 -12.72 -9.98 -10.38
C GLY A 174 -11.66 -10.76 -11.17
N ALA A 175 -10.87 -10.09 -12.00
CA ALA A 175 -9.78 -10.72 -12.75
C ALA A 175 -8.74 -11.41 -11.84
N THR A 176 -8.44 -10.81 -10.69
CA THR A 176 -7.52 -11.39 -9.70
C THR A 176 -8.14 -12.60 -9.02
N VAL A 177 -9.41 -12.52 -8.58
CA VAL A 177 -10.11 -13.64 -7.94
C VAL A 177 -10.27 -14.82 -8.91
N GLU A 178 -10.60 -14.57 -10.18
CA GLU A 178 -10.63 -15.61 -11.21
C GLU A 178 -9.27 -16.30 -11.39
N LEU A 179 -8.18 -15.55 -11.28
CA LEU A 179 -6.84 -16.13 -11.35
C LEU A 179 -6.51 -16.95 -10.10
N MET A 180 -6.89 -16.48 -8.90
CA MET A 180 -6.79 -17.26 -7.67
C MET A 180 -7.58 -18.58 -7.79
N GLN A 181 -8.80 -18.53 -8.34
CA GLN A 181 -9.63 -19.71 -8.60
C GLN A 181 -8.96 -20.70 -9.56
N ARG A 182 -8.36 -20.21 -10.66
CA ARG A 182 -7.63 -21.08 -11.61
C ARG A 182 -6.48 -21.83 -10.95
N LYS A 183 -5.88 -21.26 -9.90
CA LYS A 183 -4.84 -21.90 -9.09
C LYS A 183 -5.38 -22.83 -8.01
N GLY A 184 -6.69 -22.85 -7.80
CA GLY A 184 -7.39 -23.76 -6.88
C GLY A 184 -8.05 -23.07 -5.67
N ALA A 185 -8.01 -21.74 -5.58
CA ALA A 185 -8.70 -21.04 -4.50
C ALA A 185 -10.23 -21.15 -4.63
N ASP A 186 -10.93 -21.11 -3.50
CA ASP A 186 -12.38 -21.00 -3.46
C ASP A 186 -12.77 -19.58 -2.99
N PRO A 187 -13.47 -18.76 -3.79
CA PRO A 187 -13.81 -17.39 -3.40
C PRO A 187 -14.59 -17.30 -2.09
N SER A 188 -15.43 -18.30 -1.80
CA SER A 188 -16.22 -18.33 -0.56
C SER A 188 -15.35 -18.43 0.70
N ARG A 189 -14.10 -18.89 0.54
CA ARG A 189 -13.09 -18.98 1.60
C ARG A 189 -12.06 -17.86 1.54
N ILE A 190 -12.02 -17.08 0.45
CA ILE A 190 -11.08 -15.97 0.34
C ILE A 190 -11.40 -14.94 1.43
N ILE A 191 -10.36 -14.56 2.15
CA ILE A 191 -10.37 -13.46 3.11
C ILE A 191 -9.63 -12.30 2.46
N ALA A 192 -10.25 -11.12 2.44
CA ALA A 192 -9.66 -9.90 1.92
C ALA A 192 -9.38 -8.90 3.05
N THR A 193 -8.51 -7.93 2.78
CA THR A 193 -8.40 -6.70 3.55
C THR A 193 -8.14 -5.52 2.63
N LEU A 194 -8.61 -4.34 3.01
CA LEU A 194 -8.51 -3.10 2.25
C LEU A 194 -7.46 -2.21 2.91
N GLY A 195 -6.37 -1.92 2.22
CA GLY A 195 -5.28 -1.11 2.77
C GLY A 195 -5.50 0.40 2.67
N PRO A 196 -4.50 1.19 3.10
CA PRO A 196 -4.57 2.66 3.12
C PRO A 196 -4.83 3.25 1.73
N ARG A 197 -5.71 4.24 1.64
CA ARG A 197 -6.21 4.83 0.39
C ARG A 197 -6.86 6.19 0.65
N ILE A 198 -7.24 6.94 -0.38
CA ILE A 198 -8.04 8.16 -0.16
C ILE A 198 -9.51 7.81 0.20
N CYS A 199 -10.07 8.43 1.24
CA CYS A 199 -11.46 8.16 1.65
C CYS A 199 -12.51 8.91 0.80
N GLY A 200 -13.76 8.47 0.86
CA GLY A 200 -14.88 9.09 0.13
C GLY A 200 -15.11 10.58 0.47
N ASP A 201 -14.76 11.02 1.68
CA ASP A 201 -14.85 12.44 2.08
C ASP A 201 -13.76 13.32 1.46
N CYS A 202 -12.68 12.71 0.97
CA CYS A 202 -11.51 13.40 0.42
C CYS A 202 -11.38 13.24 -1.09
N TYR A 203 -11.94 12.19 -1.69
CA TYR A 203 -11.71 11.87 -3.09
C TYR A 203 -12.67 12.60 -4.04
N GLU A 204 -12.39 13.88 -4.26
CA GLU A 204 -13.17 14.71 -5.19
C GLU A 204 -12.81 14.42 -6.65
N VAL A 205 -13.81 14.15 -7.47
CA VAL A 205 -13.64 13.79 -8.89
C VAL A 205 -14.52 14.60 -9.84
N GLY A 206 -15.47 15.38 -9.31
CA GLY A 206 -16.44 16.14 -10.11
C GLY A 206 -17.63 15.31 -10.58
N ASP A 207 -18.70 15.98 -10.99
CA ASP A 207 -20.00 15.36 -11.24
C ASP A 207 -19.97 14.31 -12.35
N GLU A 208 -19.32 14.60 -13.48
CA GLU A 208 -19.30 13.68 -14.64
C GLU A 208 -18.65 12.33 -14.29
N ILE A 209 -17.53 12.36 -13.57
CA ILE A 209 -16.83 11.15 -13.14
C ILE A 209 -17.67 10.42 -12.09
N ALA A 210 -18.19 11.13 -11.08
CA ALA A 210 -19.01 10.52 -10.04
C ALA A 210 -20.27 9.86 -10.61
N ASP A 211 -20.99 10.55 -11.50
CA ASP A 211 -22.21 10.05 -12.13
C ASP A 211 -21.97 8.85 -13.05
N THR A 212 -20.79 8.79 -13.68
CA THR A 212 -20.40 7.64 -14.50
C THR A 212 -20.01 6.46 -13.61
N PHE A 213 -19.25 6.70 -12.54
CA PHE A 213 -18.77 5.68 -11.62
C PHE A 213 -19.93 4.94 -10.93
N ILE A 214 -20.95 5.67 -10.49
CA ILE A 214 -22.10 5.06 -9.78
C ILE A 214 -22.99 4.17 -10.66
N LYS A 215 -22.91 4.28 -11.99
CA LYS A 215 -23.64 3.37 -12.89
C LYS A 215 -23.16 1.92 -12.73
N ARG A 216 -21.88 1.74 -12.40
CA ARG A 216 -21.30 0.44 -12.08
C ARG A 216 -21.30 0.16 -10.57
N PHE A 217 -21.05 1.19 -9.76
CA PHE A 217 -20.94 1.07 -8.30
C PHE A 217 -22.00 1.92 -7.60
N PRO A 218 -23.26 1.46 -7.52
CA PRO A 218 -24.32 2.21 -6.85
C PRO A 218 -23.95 2.57 -5.41
N LEU A 219 -24.47 3.70 -4.92
CA LEU A 219 -24.27 4.21 -3.55
C LEU A 219 -22.84 4.67 -3.20
N THR A 220 -21.92 4.74 -4.17
CA THR A 220 -20.53 5.18 -3.93
C THR A 220 -20.30 6.68 -4.16
N LYS A 221 -21.27 7.45 -4.67
CA LYS A 221 -21.14 8.91 -4.82
C LYS A 221 -21.19 9.57 -3.45
N THR A 222 -20.20 10.41 -3.16
CA THR A 222 -20.10 11.19 -1.93
C THR A 222 -20.18 12.68 -2.21
N GLN A 223 -20.45 13.47 -1.16
CA GLN A 223 -20.12 14.89 -1.14
C GLN A 223 -18.83 15.05 -0.35
N THR A 224 -17.78 15.56 -0.97
CA THR A 224 -16.49 15.69 -0.28
C THR A 224 -16.48 16.87 0.68
N ARG A 225 -15.50 16.88 1.59
CA ARG A 225 -15.25 18.02 2.49
C ARG A 225 -14.90 19.33 1.77
N PHE A 226 -14.52 19.23 0.49
CA PHE A 226 -14.22 20.39 -0.36
C PHE A 226 -15.48 20.94 -1.04
N GLY A 227 -16.63 20.28 -0.88
CA GLY A 227 -17.94 20.71 -1.33
C GLY A 227 -18.39 20.11 -2.68
N GLY A 228 -17.48 19.55 -3.47
CA GLY A 228 -17.78 18.91 -4.75
C GLY A 228 -18.09 17.42 -4.65
N ALA A 229 -18.49 16.84 -5.79
CA ALA A 229 -18.80 15.42 -5.92
C ALA A 229 -17.55 14.55 -5.83
N GLY A 230 -17.63 13.53 -4.98
CA GLY A 230 -16.59 12.51 -4.81
C GLY A 230 -17.10 11.10 -5.05
N ILE A 231 -16.17 10.15 -4.91
CA ILE A 231 -16.48 8.72 -4.96
C ILE A 231 -15.79 7.98 -3.82
N ASP A 232 -16.44 6.93 -3.32
CA ASP A 232 -15.85 6.00 -2.38
C ASP A 232 -15.36 4.72 -3.08
N ILE A 233 -14.05 4.63 -3.26
CA ILE A 233 -13.39 3.46 -3.86
C ILE A 233 -13.37 2.25 -2.91
N ALA A 234 -13.58 2.45 -1.60
CA ALA A 234 -13.74 1.39 -0.62
C ALA A 234 -14.99 0.58 -0.91
N GLU A 235 -16.10 1.29 -0.97
CA GLU A 235 -17.43 0.72 -1.17
C GLU A 235 -17.53 0.09 -2.55
N ALA A 236 -16.92 0.71 -3.57
CA ALA A 236 -16.81 0.11 -4.89
C ALA A 236 -16.04 -1.22 -4.88
N ALA A 237 -14.93 -1.31 -4.14
CA ALA A 237 -14.18 -2.56 -4.00
C ALA A 237 -14.97 -3.62 -3.23
N MET A 238 -15.73 -3.24 -2.19
CA MET A 238 -16.62 -4.16 -1.47
C MET A 238 -17.70 -4.75 -2.38
N ILE A 239 -18.27 -3.93 -3.28
CA ILE A 239 -19.23 -4.39 -4.29
C ILE A 239 -18.58 -5.41 -5.25
N ASP A 240 -17.40 -5.09 -5.80
CA ASP A 240 -16.69 -6.00 -6.71
C ASP A 240 -16.24 -7.31 -6.02
N LEU A 241 -15.77 -7.25 -4.77
CA LEU A 241 -15.45 -8.43 -3.95
C LEU A 241 -16.68 -9.33 -3.79
N ALA A 242 -17.83 -8.74 -3.44
CA ALA A 242 -19.08 -9.49 -3.28
C ALA A 242 -19.52 -10.14 -4.61
N PHE A 243 -19.41 -9.45 -5.74
CA PHE A 243 -19.68 -10.03 -7.06
C PHE A 243 -18.72 -11.15 -7.43
N ALA A 244 -17.46 -11.08 -6.98
CA ALA A 244 -16.47 -12.13 -7.16
C ALA A 244 -16.65 -13.32 -6.19
N GLY A 245 -17.62 -13.27 -5.28
CA GLY A 245 -17.92 -14.32 -4.30
C GLY A 245 -17.07 -14.24 -3.02
N VAL A 246 -16.33 -13.15 -2.82
CA VAL A 246 -15.51 -12.90 -1.63
C VAL A 246 -16.33 -12.10 -0.63
N HIS A 247 -16.65 -12.71 0.52
CA HIS A 247 -17.55 -12.11 1.52
C HIS A 247 -16.89 -11.88 2.88
N GLN A 248 -15.66 -12.35 3.09
CA GLN A 248 -14.92 -12.15 4.32
C GLN A 248 -13.91 -11.03 4.14
N VAL A 249 -14.09 -9.93 4.89
CA VAL A 249 -13.18 -8.79 4.87
C VAL A 249 -12.73 -8.49 6.30
N VAL A 250 -11.42 -8.57 6.51
CA VAL A 250 -10.78 -8.21 7.78
C VAL A 250 -10.51 -6.71 7.79
N ASP A 251 -11.05 -6.02 8.79
CA ASP A 251 -10.80 -4.60 8.99
C ASP A 251 -9.43 -4.38 9.62
N SER A 252 -8.53 -3.74 8.86
CA SER A 252 -7.19 -3.37 9.33
C SER A 252 -7.15 -2.00 9.99
N MET A 253 -8.24 -1.23 9.96
CA MET A 253 -8.31 0.13 10.51
C MET A 253 -7.89 0.19 11.98
N PRO A 254 -8.32 -0.71 12.90
CA PRO A 254 -7.92 -0.62 14.30
C PRO A 254 -6.39 -0.67 14.49
N ARG A 255 -5.70 -1.48 13.68
CA ARG A 255 -4.25 -1.63 13.76
C ARG A 255 -3.52 -0.41 13.21
N VAL A 256 -4.05 0.17 12.13
CA VAL A 256 -3.57 1.43 11.56
C VAL A 256 -3.81 2.61 12.50
N HIS A 257 -4.97 2.65 13.16
CA HIS A 257 -5.29 3.68 14.13
C HIS A 257 -4.30 3.63 15.30
N ALA A 258 -4.08 2.46 15.89
CA ALA A 258 -3.10 2.29 16.97
C ALA A 258 -1.67 2.69 16.55
N ALA A 259 -1.27 2.38 15.30
CA ALA A 259 0.02 2.83 14.78
C ALA A 259 0.09 4.36 14.61
N THR A 260 -1.03 5.01 14.25
CA THR A 260 -1.11 6.46 14.12
C THR A 260 -0.95 7.14 15.48
N GLU A 261 -1.66 6.66 16.50
CA GLU A 261 -1.53 7.16 17.88
C GLU A 261 -0.11 6.94 18.43
N TYR A 262 0.46 5.76 18.19
CA TYR A 262 1.81 5.44 18.67
C TYR A 262 2.91 6.32 18.07
N LEU A 263 2.70 6.82 16.85
CA LEU A 263 3.66 7.66 16.13
C LEU A 263 3.32 9.16 16.23
N GLU A 264 2.39 9.56 17.10
CA GLU A 264 1.92 10.95 17.18
C GLU A 264 2.97 11.94 17.69
N GLU A 265 4.01 11.43 18.37
CA GLU A 265 5.18 12.20 18.84
C GLU A 265 6.50 11.77 18.16
N ASP A 266 6.42 10.98 17.08
CA ASP A 266 7.61 10.46 16.40
C ASP A 266 8.43 11.60 15.74
N ALA A 267 9.74 11.62 16.01
CA ALA A 267 10.61 12.70 15.59
C ALA A 267 10.85 12.73 14.06
N GLU A 268 10.90 11.58 13.41
CA GLU A 268 11.07 11.47 11.95
C GLU A 268 9.81 11.94 11.24
N LEU A 269 8.64 11.52 11.73
CA LEU A 269 7.34 11.98 11.22
C LEU A 269 7.13 13.47 11.44
N ALA A 270 7.56 14.00 12.58
CA ALA A 270 7.49 15.43 12.88
C ALA A 270 8.36 16.25 11.92
N GLU A 271 9.56 15.76 11.58
CA GLU A 271 10.42 16.42 10.59
C GLU A 271 9.83 16.36 9.19
N LEU A 272 9.24 15.23 8.79
CA LEU A 272 8.53 15.12 7.51
C LEU A 272 7.39 16.13 7.42
N CYS A 273 6.55 16.24 8.45
CA CYS A 273 5.44 17.19 8.46
C CYS A 273 5.90 18.64 8.41
N ARG A 274 7.04 18.96 9.03
CA ARG A 274 7.63 20.30 9.04
C ARG A 274 8.16 20.72 7.67
N THR A 275 8.68 19.77 6.89
CA THR A 275 9.45 20.06 5.68
C THR A 275 8.71 19.72 4.38
N ASP A 276 7.69 18.87 4.42
CA ASP A 276 7.02 18.41 3.20
C ASP A 276 6.07 19.45 2.60
N GLY A 277 5.67 20.51 3.30
CA GLY A 277 4.75 21.53 2.77
C GLY A 277 3.36 21.01 2.40
N GLU A 278 2.96 19.83 2.90
CA GLU A 278 1.71 19.14 2.56
C GLU A 278 0.55 19.42 3.53
N GLY A 279 0.70 20.41 4.41
CA GLY A 279 -0.27 20.76 5.44
C GLY A 279 0.37 21.58 6.57
N PRO A 280 -0.27 21.66 7.75
CA PRO A 280 0.33 22.27 8.93
C PRO A 280 1.72 21.68 9.25
N ALA A 281 2.67 22.50 9.69
CA ALA A 281 4.04 22.05 9.96
C ALA A 281 4.15 21.20 11.24
N GLU A 282 3.25 21.43 12.21
CA GLU A 282 3.23 20.73 13.48
C GLU A 282 2.52 19.38 13.36
N LEU A 283 3.19 18.30 13.79
CA LEU A 283 2.66 16.95 13.72
C LEU A 283 1.34 16.81 14.49
N ALA A 284 1.28 17.36 15.71
CA ALA A 284 0.09 17.30 16.55
C ALA A 284 -1.16 17.92 15.86
N GLU A 285 -0.99 18.96 15.04
CA GLU A 285 -2.09 19.56 14.29
C GLU A 285 -2.55 18.64 13.16
N ARG A 286 -1.61 17.97 12.47
CA ARG A 286 -1.97 16.97 11.44
C ARG A 286 -2.71 15.79 12.06
N ILE A 287 -2.17 15.19 13.12
CA ILE A 287 -2.78 14.05 13.82
C ILE A 287 -4.16 14.43 14.35
N GLY A 288 -4.28 15.59 15.00
CA GLY A 288 -5.57 16.08 15.54
C GLY A 288 -6.64 16.37 14.48
N SER A 289 -6.27 16.45 13.20
CA SER A 289 -7.20 16.66 12.08
C SER A 289 -7.67 15.36 11.40
N ILE A 290 -7.07 14.21 11.75
CA ILE A 290 -7.40 12.92 11.13
C ILE A 290 -8.80 12.47 11.57
N SER A 291 -9.69 12.28 10.60
CA SER A 291 -11.00 11.64 10.83
C SER A 291 -11.00 10.18 10.38
N HIS A 292 -10.15 9.82 9.41
CA HIS A 292 -10.01 8.49 8.86
C HIS A 292 -8.52 8.11 8.84
N SER A 293 -8.09 7.25 9.76
CA SER A 293 -6.68 6.83 9.87
C SER A 293 -6.14 6.14 8.61
N MET A 294 -7.02 5.46 7.87
CA MET A 294 -6.71 4.83 6.58
C MET A 294 -6.62 5.82 5.42
N CYS A 295 -7.09 7.07 5.60
CA CYS A 295 -7.10 8.07 4.54
C CYS A 295 -5.68 8.57 4.27
N THR A 296 -5.15 8.25 3.10
CA THR A 296 -3.81 8.68 2.65
C THR A 296 -3.68 10.20 2.63
N LEU A 297 -4.76 10.92 2.29
CA LEU A 297 -4.77 12.38 2.28
C LEU A 297 -4.69 12.97 3.69
N GLU A 298 -5.41 12.41 4.66
CA GLU A 298 -5.47 12.97 6.02
C GLU A 298 -4.25 12.58 6.85
N ASN A 299 -3.89 11.29 6.84
CA ASN A 299 -2.89 10.75 7.74
C ASN A 299 -1.47 10.93 7.14
N PRO A 300 -0.56 11.66 7.81
CA PRO A 300 0.77 11.93 7.30
C PRO A 300 1.68 10.70 7.27
N LEU A 301 1.28 9.56 7.87
CA LEU A 301 2.01 8.29 7.76
C LEU A 301 2.11 7.78 6.32
N TRP A 302 1.19 8.20 5.44
CA TRP A 302 1.08 7.70 4.08
C TRP A 302 1.56 8.72 3.07
N TYR A 303 2.11 8.27 1.95
CA TYR A 303 2.18 9.09 0.75
C TYR A 303 0.77 9.33 0.18
N SER A 304 0.51 10.52 -0.35
CA SER A 304 -0.75 10.87 -1.01
C SER A 304 -0.48 11.74 -2.23
N HIS A 305 -0.94 11.26 -3.39
CA HIS A 305 -0.83 12.00 -4.64
C HIS A 305 -1.69 13.28 -4.61
N ARG A 306 -2.90 13.19 -4.07
CA ARG A 306 -3.82 14.32 -3.93
C ARG A 306 -3.27 15.36 -2.96
N ARG A 307 -2.67 14.96 -1.84
CA ARG A 307 -2.06 15.91 -0.90
C ARG A 307 -0.86 16.62 -1.53
N ALA A 308 0.02 15.88 -2.20
CA ALA A 308 1.14 16.45 -2.95
C ALA A 308 0.67 17.43 -4.06
N ALA A 309 -0.36 17.06 -4.82
CA ALA A 309 -0.93 17.91 -5.86
C ALA A 309 -1.54 19.20 -5.30
N LEU A 310 -2.24 19.14 -4.16
CA LEU A 310 -2.77 20.32 -3.48
C LEU A 310 -1.66 21.25 -2.97
N ALA A 311 -0.50 20.69 -2.60
CA ALA A 311 0.70 21.42 -2.22
C ALA A 311 1.50 21.97 -3.43
N GLY A 312 1.06 21.69 -4.67
CA GLY A 312 1.74 22.14 -5.89
C GLY A 312 3.04 21.37 -6.20
N LYS A 313 3.22 20.18 -5.63
CA LYS A 313 4.38 19.33 -5.91
C LYS A 313 4.26 18.66 -7.27
N ALA A 314 5.41 18.44 -7.89
CA ALA A 314 5.50 17.71 -9.15
C ALA A 314 5.55 16.19 -8.95
N TYR A 315 6.03 15.74 -7.78
CA TYR A 315 6.28 14.34 -7.49
C TYR A 315 5.98 14.02 -6.02
N GLU A 316 5.82 12.73 -5.75
CA GLU A 316 5.65 12.18 -4.41
C GLU A 316 6.08 10.71 -4.39
N GLY A 317 6.39 10.20 -3.20
CA GLY A 317 6.75 8.78 -3.02
C GLY A 317 5.56 7.81 -3.19
N ARG A 318 5.86 6.51 -3.04
CA ARG A 318 4.87 5.43 -3.05
C ARG A 318 5.10 4.52 -1.85
N LEU A 319 4.01 4.21 -1.14
CA LEU A 319 3.99 3.12 -0.18
C LEU A 319 3.77 1.80 -0.93
N LEU A 320 4.20 0.69 -0.33
CA LEU A 320 3.76 -0.66 -0.67
C LEU A 320 2.76 -1.19 0.36
N ALA A 321 1.70 -1.80 -0.14
CA ALA A 321 0.91 -2.77 0.60
C ALA A 321 1.28 -4.17 0.10
N LEU A 322 1.66 -5.05 1.02
CA LEU A 322 2.21 -6.37 0.72
C LEU A 322 1.36 -7.47 1.35
N ILE A 323 1.39 -8.64 0.72
CA ILE A 323 0.90 -9.89 1.32
C ILE A 323 1.93 -10.99 1.12
N VAL A 324 2.19 -11.77 2.17
CA VAL A 324 3.14 -12.88 2.20
C VAL A 324 2.56 -14.05 2.96
N ARG A 325 2.87 -15.27 2.51
CA ARG A 325 2.57 -16.51 3.23
C ARG A 325 3.88 -17.12 3.69
N HIS A 326 4.03 -17.34 5.00
CA HIS A 326 5.18 -17.99 5.61
C HIS A 326 5.04 -19.53 5.68
#